data_AF-A0A7S3PCG3-F1
#
_entry.id   AF-A0A7S3PCG3-F1
#
_cell.length_a   1.000
_cell.length_b   1.000
_cell.length_c   1.000
_cell.angle_alpha   90.00
_cell.angle_beta   90.00
_cell.angle_gamma   90.00
#
_symmetry.space_group_name_H-M   'P 1'
#
loop_
_entity.id
_entity.type
_entity.pdbx_description
1 polymer ?
#
loop_
_entity_poly.entity_id
_entity_poly.type
_entity_poly.pdbx_seq_one_letter_code
_entity_poly.pdbx_strand_id
1 'polypeptide(L)'
;MASKILGMLGVKSPVDASAFDETINGVIGEKMVEIPVNIKKKVDEIKGDLETKGEYEAKVGKKGKLTKLSKDSSNGEIIGLAGMMEAGPTFREAIVEQIWEQLSGEVETQFDEAGVSFGKKMLMKGTEKAVVKAINKALETAITKAIEKLSSEEEV
;
A
#
# COMPACT_ATOMS: atom_id res chain seq x y z
N MET A 1 10.06 0.46 12.12
CA MET A 1 9.23 1.66 11.86
C MET A 1 8.06 1.72 12.85
N ALA A 2 7.54 0.57 13.30
CA ALA A 2 6.53 0.40 14.34
C ALA A 2 6.97 0.85 15.74
N SER A 3 8.24 0.63 16.15
CA SER A 3 8.72 1.03 17.50
C SER A 3 8.63 2.54 17.74
N LYS A 4 8.83 3.34 16.68
CA LYS A 4 8.73 4.80 16.69
C LYS A 4 7.27 5.27 16.77
N ILE A 5 6.36 4.49 16.20
CA ILE A 5 4.93 4.77 16.15
C ILE A 5 4.27 4.46 17.51
N LEU A 6 4.65 3.33 18.12
CA LEU A 6 4.22 2.94 19.47
C LEU A 6 4.80 3.88 20.55
N GLY A 7 6.07 4.29 20.39
CA GLY A 7 6.69 5.28 21.27
C GLY A 7 6.06 6.68 21.22
N MET A 8 5.47 7.09 20.09
CA MET A 8 4.77 8.38 19.95
C MET A 8 3.39 8.42 20.65
N LEU A 9 2.79 7.26 20.95
CA LEU A 9 1.52 7.18 21.67
C LEU A 9 1.66 7.27 23.19
N GLY A 10 2.89 7.44 23.72
CA GLY A 10 3.15 7.56 25.16
C GLY A 10 2.92 6.27 25.95
N VAL A 11 2.61 5.18 25.26
CA VAL A 11 2.47 3.84 25.84
C VAL A 11 3.89 3.24 25.92
N LYS A 12 4.34 2.83 27.11
CA LYS A 12 5.45 1.87 27.21
C LYS A 12 4.96 0.62 26.47
N SER A 13 5.34 0.50 25.20
CA SER A 13 4.70 -0.42 24.25
C SER A 13 4.60 -1.82 24.84
N PRO A 14 3.39 -2.35 25.12
CA PRO A 14 3.23 -3.76 25.44
C PRO A 14 3.38 -4.61 24.17
N VAL A 15 3.48 -3.96 23.00
CA VAL A 15 3.66 -4.57 21.68
C VAL A 15 5.13 -4.71 21.31
N ASP A 16 5.54 -5.94 21.02
CA ASP A 16 6.84 -6.25 20.43
C ASP A 16 6.94 -5.61 19.04
N ALA A 17 7.59 -4.46 19.00
CA ALA A 17 7.75 -3.69 17.79
C ALA A 17 8.56 -4.42 16.70
N SER A 18 9.35 -5.45 17.07
CA SER A 18 10.15 -6.22 16.13
C SER A 18 9.28 -7.22 15.37
N ALA A 19 8.46 -7.99 16.07
CA ALA A 19 7.47 -8.89 15.46
C ALA A 19 6.47 -8.13 14.56
N PHE A 20 6.11 -6.92 14.99
CA PHE A 20 5.26 -6.01 14.24
C PHE A 20 5.91 -5.53 12.93
N ASP A 21 7.19 -5.12 13.00
CA ASP A 21 7.95 -4.71 11.82
C ASP A 21 8.20 -5.90 10.87
N GLU A 22 8.47 -7.11 11.39
CA GLU A 22 8.63 -8.33 10.57
C GLU A 22 7.35 -8.70 9.83
N THR A 23 6.19 -8.67 10.49
CA THR A 23 4.90 -8.99 9.85
C THR A 23 4.57 -7.99 8.75
N ILE A 24 4.73 -6.69 9.03
CA ILE A 24 4.52 -5.63 8.03
C ILE A 24 5.46 -5.82 6.84
N ASN A 25 6.75 -6.02 7.10
CA ASN A 25 7.74 -6.18 6.02
C ASN A 25 7.57 -7.50 5.26
N GLY A 26 7.10 -8.57 5.91
CA GLY A 26 6.84 -9.86 5.28
C GLY A 26 5.70 -9.78 4.27
N VAL A 27 4.52 -9.31 4.70
CA VAL A 27 3.35 -9.18 3.83
C VAL A 27 3.59 -8.16 2.72
N ILE A 28 4.22 -7.01 3.04
CA ILE A 28 4.59 -6.04 2.02
C ILE A 28 5.62 -6.63 1.06
N GLY A 29 6.63 -7.34 1.56
CA GLY A 29 7.68 -7.96 0.75
C GLY A 29 7.12 -8.97 -0.25
N GLU A 30 6.20 -9.84 0.18
CA GLU A 30 5.51 -10.79 -0.70
C GLU A 30 4.72 -10.07 -1.79
N LYS A 31 3.92 -9.08 -1.41
CA LYS A 31 3.10 -8.30 -2.35
C LYS A 31 3.92 -7.40 -3.26
N MET A 32 5.09 -6.94 -2.82
CA MET A 32 5.99 -6.11 -3.62
C MET A 32 6.56 -6.83 -4.84
N VAL A 33 6.68 -8.16 -4.81
CA VAL A 33 7.14 -8.93 -5.97
C VAL A 33 6.08 -8.95 -7.08
N GLU A 34 4.80 -8.95 -6.69
CA GLU A 34 3.66 -8.96 -7.62
C GLU A 34 3.42 -7.59 -8.27
N ILE A 35 3.75 -6.49 -7.58
CA ILE A 35 3.46 -5.12 -8.05
C ILE A 35 4.07 -4.84 -9.43
N PRO A 36 5.38 -4.98 -9.69
CA PRO A 36 5.94 -4.69 -11.02
C PRO A 36 5.34 -5.54 -12.13
N VAL A 37 5.03 -6.81 -11.84
CA VAL A 37 4.43 -7.75 -12.82
C VAL A 37 3.03 -7.31 -13.19
N ASN A 38 2.21 -6.95 -12.21
CA ASN A 38 0.85 -6.49 -12.43
C ASN A 38 0.83 -5.12 -13.13
N ILE A 39 1.72 -4.20 -12.74
CA ILE A 39 1.86 -2.90 -13.43
C ILE A 39 2.21 -3.14 -14.89
N LYS A 40 3.20 -3.99 -15.19
CA LYS A 40 3.60 -4.27 -16.57
C LYS A 40 2.46 -4.87 -17.39
N LYS A 41 1.76 -5.86 -16.85
CA LYS A 41 0.57 -6.43 -17.49
C LYS A 41 -0.48 -5.36 -17.78
N LYS A 42 -0.69 -4.43 -16.83
CA LYS A 42 -1.65 -3.34 -16.99
C LYS A 42 -1.20 -2.30 -18.02
N VAL A 43 0.10 -2.03 -18.12
CA VAL A 43 0.70 -1.20 -19.17
C VAL A 43 0.42 -1.81 -20.54
N ASP A 44 0.63 -3.11 -20.70
CA ASP A 44 0.39 -3.82 -21.97
C ASP A 44 -1.10 -3.76 -22.36
N GLU A 45 -2.01 -3.92 -21.39
CA GLU A 45 -3.45 -3.75 -21.61
C GLU A 45 -3.81 -2.33 -22.08
N ILE A 46 -3.26 -1.29 -21.43
CA ILE A 46 -3.50 0.10 -21.80
C ILE A 46 -2.95 0.38 -23.19
N LYS A 47 -1.71 -0.05 -23.50
CA LYS A 47 -1.10 0.13 -24.82
C LYS A 47 -1.94 -0.54 -25.91
N GLY A 48 -2.41 -1.77 -25.69
CA GLY A 48 -3.29 -2.46 -26.64
C GLY A 48 -4.62 -1.74 -26.87
N ASP A 49 -5.23 -1.18 -25.82
CA ASP A 49 -6.44 -0.38 -25.94
C ASP A 49 -6.17 0.94 -26.69
N LEU A 50 -5.05 1.61 -26.44
CA LEU A 50 -4.66 2.80 -27.18
C LEU A 50 -4.41 2.50 -28.66
N GLU A 51 -3.78 1.38 -29.01
CA GLU A 51 -3.56 0.97 -30.40
C GLU A 51 -4.88 0.75 -31.15
N THR A 52 -5.81 0.03 -30.51
CA THR A 52 -7.07 -0.42 -31.13
C THR A 52 -8.18 0.65 -31.11
N LYS A 53 -8.34 1.38 -30.00
CA LYS A 53 -9.42 2.37 -29.80
C LYS A 53 -8.95 3.80 -29.94
N GLY A 54 -7.66 4.08 -29.76
CA GLY A 54 -7.08 5.42 -29.83
C GLY A 54 -7.13 6.22 -28.52
N GLU A 55 -7.90 5.75 -27.54
CA GLU A 55 -8.07 6.38 -26.24
C GLU A 55 -8.25 5.34 -25.13
N TYR A 56 -7.84 5.72 -23.93
CA TYR A 56 -8.05 4.93 -22.72
C TYR A 56 -8.45 5.85 -21.57
N GLU A 57 -9.49 5.48 -20.82
CA GLU A 57 -9.96 6.27 -19.69
C GLU A 57 -10.07 5.42 -18.44
N ALA A 58 -9.51 5.91 -17.34
CA ALA A 58 -9.62 5.25 -16.05
C ALA A 58 -9.77 6.23 -14.90
N LYS A 59 -10.51 5.79 -13.88
CA LYS A 59 -10.66 6.50 -12.62
C LYS A 59 -10.02 5.70 -11.50
N VAL A 60 -8.99 6.24 -10.87
CA VAL A 60 -8.29 5.56 -9.78
C VAL A 60 -8.99 5.83 -8.45
N GLY A 61 -9.65 4.82 -7.90
CA GLY A 61 -10.34 4.91 -6.62
C GLY A 61 -11.63 5.75 -6.64
N LYS A 62 -12.38 5.72 -5.53
CA LYS A 62 -13.73 6.32 -5.44
C LYS A 62 -13.75 7.84 -5.69
N LYS A 63 -12.70 8.54 -5.28
CA LYS A 63 -12.53 10.01 -5.42
C LYS A 63 -11.49 10.44 -6.46
N GLY A 64 -10.93 9.51 -7.24
CA GLY A 64 -9.95 9.85 -8.27
C GLY A 64 -10.51 10.76 -9.34
N LYS A 65 -9.65 11.57 -9.95
CA LYS A 65 -9.99 12.22 -11.22
C LYS A 65 -10.01 11.16 -12.32
N LEU A 66 -10.88 11.34 -13.30
CA LEU A 66 -10.85 10.57 -14.53
C LEU A 66 -9.61 11.00 -15.31
N THR A 67 -8.71 10.06 -15.57
CA THR A 67 -7.52 10.26 -16.39
C THR A 67 -7.80 9.68 -17.76
N LYS A 68 -7.52 10.46 -18.81
CA LYS A 68 -7.63 10.04 -20.20
C LYS A 68 -6.24 9.99 -20.82
N LEU A 69 -5.96 8.93 -21.56
CA LEU A 69 -4.73 8.74 -22.33
C LEU A 69 -5.10 8.62 -23.82
N SER A 70 -4.17 8.99 -24.68
CA SER A 70 -4.27 8.86 -26.14
C SER A 70 -3.03 8.16 -26.70
N LYS A 71 -3.01 7.92 -28.02
CA LYS A 71 -1.82 7.37 -28.72
C LYS A 71 -0.56 8.23 -28.56
N ASP A 72 -0.70 9.51 -28.24
CA ASP A 72 0.40 10.44 -28.05
C ASP A 72 0.88 10.51 -26.60
N SER A 73 0.21 9.81 -25.67
CA SER A 73 0.61 9.75 -24.28
C SER A 73 1.97 9.06 -24.13
N SER A 74 2.80 9.59 -23.25
CA SER A 74 4.13 9.04 -22.97
C SER A 74 4.04 7.70 -22.23
N ASN A 75 5.05 6.84 -22.39
CA ASN A 75 5.16 5.60 -21.63
C ASN A 75 5.13 5.87 -20.11
N GLY A 76 5.76 6.96 -19.64
CA GLY A 76 5.71 7.37 -18.24
C GLY A 76 4.29 7.65 -17.72
N GLU A 77 3.42 8.27 -18.53
CA GLU A 77 2.01 8.48 -18.16
C GLU A 77 1.22 7.17 -18.11
N ILE A 78 1.47 6.26 -19.05
CA ILE A 78 0.84 4.93 -19.09
C ILE A 78 1.25 4.10 -17.87
N ILE A 79 2.55 4.02 -17.59
CA ILE A 79 3.12 3.30 -16.43
C ILE A 79 2.62 3.92 -15.12
N GLY A 80 2.59 5.24 -15.03
CA GLY A 80 2.08 5.95 -13.86
C GLY A 80 0.61 5.63 -13.58
N LEU A 81 -0.25 5.63 -14.62
CA LEU A 81 -1.65 5.26 -14.49
C LEU A 81 -1.83 3.79 -14.11
N ALA A 82 -1.13 2.87 -14.77
CA ALA A 82 -1.12 1.45 -14.45
C ALA A 82 -0.71 1.19 -13.00
N GLY A 83 0.37 1.83 -12.54
CA GLY A 83 0.84 1.80 -11.16
C GLY A 83 -0.22 2.26 -10.16
N MET A 84 -0.92 3.34 -10.47
CA MET A 84 -2.00 3.86 -9.63
C MET A 84 -3.25 2.97 -9.65
N MET A 85 -3.54 2.27 -10.75
CA MET A 85 -4.68 1.34 -10.84
C MET A 85 -4.43 0.06 -10.05
N GLU A 86 -3.27 -0.57 -10.26
CA GLU A 86 -2.94 -1.87 -9.66
C GLU A 86 -2.54 -1.74 -8.19
N ALA A 87 -1.76 -0.71 -7.85
CA ALA A 87 -1.30 -0.46 -6.48
C ALA A 87 -2.06 0.71 -5.81
N GLY A 88 -3.29 0.91 -6.28
CA GLY A 88 -4.20 1.96 -5.84
C GLY A 88 -4.85 1.71 -4.47
N PRO A 89 -5.87 2.52 -4.12
CA PRO A 89 -6.50 2.48 -2.80
C PRO A 89 -7.00 1.09 -2.38
N THR A 90 -7.62 0.33 -3.29
CA THR A 90 -8.17 -1.01 -2.99
C THR A 90 -7.08 -2.00 -2.59
N PHE A 91 -5.95 -2.00 -3.29
CA PHE A 91 -4.82 -2.87 -2.96
C PHE A 91 -4.20 -2.50 -1.61
N ARG A 92 -4.04 -1.20 -1.36
CA ARG A 92 -3.55 -0.69 -0.08
C ARG A 92 -4.49 -1.05 1.07
N GLU A 93 -5.79 -0.91 0.88
CA GLU A 93 -6.82 -1.29 1.84
C GLU A 93 -6.75 -2.79 2.14
N ALA A 94 -6.63 -3.65 1.13
CA ALA A 94 -6.51 -5.10 1.32
C ALA A 94 -5.27 -5.51 2.13
N ILE A 95 -4.10 -4.89 1.87
CA ILE A 95 -2.87 -5.16 2.64
C ILE A 95 -3.01 -4.66 4.08
N VAL A 96 -3.61 -3.49 4.27
CA VAL A 96 -3.89 -2.94 5.60
C VAL A 96 -4.79 -3.89 6.40
N GLU A 97 -5.86 -4.37 5.79
CA GLU A 97 -6.80 -5.31 6.40
C GLU A 97 -6.10 -6.62 6.78
N GLN A 98 -5.36 -7.22 5.85
CA GLN A 98 -4.61 -8.45 6.10
C GLN A 98 -3.61 -8.31 7.26
N ILE A 99 -2.79 -7.24 7.26
CA ILE A 99 -1.80 -7.01 8.31
C ILE A 99 -2.50 -6.73 9.64
N TRP A 100 -3.58 -5.95 9.63
CA TRP A 100 -4.33 -5.65 10.86
C TRP A 100 -5.00 -6.90 11.44
N GLU A 101 -5.58 -7.77 10.62
CA GLU A 101 -6.14 -9.04 11.08
C GLU A 101 -5.08 -9.89 11.80
N GLN A 102 -3.88 -10.01 11.22
CA GLN A 102 -2.78 -10.77 11.83
C GLN A 102 -2.30 -10.17 13.16
N LEU A 103 -2.26 -8.84 13.28
CA LEU A 103 -1.71 -8.16 14.45
C LEU A 103 -2.75 -7.86 15.54
N SER A 104 -4.03 -7.77 15.18
CA SER A 104 -5.09 -7.30 16.08
C SER A 104 -5.24 -8.16 17.34
N GLY A 105 -5.11 -9.48 17.21
CA GLY A 105 -5.21 -10.41 18.34
C GLY A 105 -4.03 -10.29 19.32
N GLU A 106 -2.81 -10.08 18.82
CA GLU A 106 -1.62 -9.86 19.65
C GLU A 106 -1.70 -8.53 20.39
N VAL A 107 -2.09 -7.47 19.68
CA VAL A 107 -2.28 -6.13 20.27
C VAL A 107 -3.37 -6.18 21.34
N GLU A 108 -4.46 -6.92 21.09
CA GLU A 108 -5.54 -7.07 22.05
C GLU A 108 -5.07 -7.77 23.33
N THR A 109 -4.34 -8.87 23.19
CA THR A 109 -3.79 -9.66 24.30
C THR A 109 -2.83 -8.83 25.15
N GLN A 110 -1.93 -8.08 24.51
CA GLN A 110 -0.96 -7.22 25.17
C GLN A 110 -1.61 -6.04 25.92
N PHE A 111 -2.73 -5.50 25.42
CA PHE A 111 -3.50 -4.51 26.17
C PHE A 111 -4.19 -5.12 27.39
N ASP A 112 -4.68 -6.37 27.29
CA ASP A 112 -5.28 -7.07 28.42
C ASP A 112 -4.23 -7.42 29.50
N GLU A 113 -3.05 -7.91 29.10
CA GLU A 113 -1.91 -8.18 30.00
C GLU A 113 -1.39 -6.91 30.69
N ALA A 114 -1.42 -5.77 30.00
CA ALA A 114 -1.09 -4.47 30.56
C ALA A 114 -2.18 -3.89 31.49
N GLY A 115 -3.30 -4.60 31.70
CA GLY A 115 -4.40 -4.18 32.56
C GLY A 115 -5.22 -3.00 32.01
N VAL A 116 -5.16 -2.75 30.70
CA VAL A 116 -5.81 -1.60 30.06
C VAL A 116 -7.27 -1.91 29.76
N SER A 117 -8.14 -1.74 30.76
CA SER A 117 -9.59 -1.91 30.62
C SER A 117 -10.29 -0.63 30.16
N PHE A 118 -9.84 0.54 30.61
CA PHE A 118 -10.40 1.84 30.24
C PHE A 118 -9.71 2.38 28.99
N GLY A 119 -10.47 2.62 27.91
CA GLY A 119 -9.92 3.18 26.67
C GLY A 119 -9.29 2.18 25.69
N LYS A 120 -9.40 0.86 25.93
CA LYS A 120 -8.91 -0.20 25.03
C LYS A 120 -9.32 0.01 23.57
N LYS A 121 -10.60 0.33 23.31
CA LYS A 121 -11.11 0.64 21.96
C LYS A 121 -10.45 1.87 21.32
N MET A 122 -10.08 2.88 22.11
CA MET A 122 -9.42 4.08 21.62
C MET A 122 -7.96 3.79 21.27
N LEU A 123 -7.27 3.00 22.09
CA LEU A 123 -5.91 2.54 21.81
C LEU A 123 -5.86 1.62 20.60
N MET A 124 -6.77 0.65 20.47
CA MET A 124 -6.89 -0.22 19.29
C MET A 124 -7.03 0.60 18.01
N LYS A 125 -7.94 1.59 17.99
CA LYS A 125 -8.08 2.51 16.85
C LYS A 125 -6.84 3.37 16.61
N GLY A 126 -6.13 3.74 17.67
CA GLY A 126 -4.86 4.48 17.58
C GLY A 126 -3.79 3.64 16.90
N THR A 127 -3.63 2.39 17.32
CA THR A 127 -2.70 1.41 16.75
C THR A 127 -3.06 1.09 15.30
N GLU A 128 -4.34 0.87 14.99
CA GLU A 128 -4.82 0.64 13.63
C GLU A 128 -4.43 1.79 12.69
N LYS A 129 -4.69 3.04 13.08
CA LYS A 129 -4.28 4.22 12.29
C LYS A 129 -2.77 4.29 12.09
N ALA A 130 -2.02 3.90 13.11
CA ALA A 130 -0.58 3.83 13.10
C ALA A 130 -0.06 2.81 12.08
N VAL A 131 -0.65 1.60 12.08
CA VAL A 131 -0.41 0.52 11.12
C VAL A 131 -0.72 0.99 9.70
N VAL A 132 -1.92 1.54 9.49
CA VAL A 132 -2.36 2.09 8.19
C VAL A 132 -1.33 3.08 7.64
N LYS A 133 -0.82 3.98 8.49
CA LYS A 133 0.17 4.98 8.08
C LYS A 133 1.53 4.36 7.72
N ALA A 134 1.98 3.37 8.47
CA ALA A 134 3.23 2.66 8.22
C ALA A 134 3.18 1.91 6.88
N ILE A 135 2.10 1.15 6.67
CA ILE A 135 1.87 0.37 5.45
C ILE A 135 1.79 1.30 4.24
N ASN A 136 1.00 2.38 4.32
CA ASN A 136 0.87 3.33 3.22
C ASN A 136 2.22 3.94 2.81
N LYS A 137 3.08 4.27 3.77
CA LYS A 137 4.41 4.82 3.48
C LYS A 137 5.34 3.81 2.82
N ALA A 138 5.32 2.56 3.30
CA ALA A 138 6.11 1.49 2.73
C ALA A 138 5.65 1.14 1.31
N LEU A 139 4.34 0.99 1.10
CA LEU A 139 3.75 0.75 -0.21
C LEU A 139 4.01 1.89 -1.18
N GLU A 140 3.88 3.15 -0.76
CA GLU A 140 4.18 4.31 -1.61
C GLU A 140 5.64 4.27 -2.10
N THR A 141 6.59 4.01 -1.21
CA THR A 141 8.01 3.91 -1.59
C THR A 141 8.26 2.76 -2.57
N ALA A 142 7.60 1.61 -2.34
CA ALA A 142 7.70 0.44 -3.20
C ALA A 142 7.15 0.68 -4.60
N ILE A 143 5.94 1.23 -4.68
CA ILE A 143 5.24 1.53 -5.93
C ILE A 143 6.03 2.55 -6.75
N THR A 144 6.52 3.62 -6.11
CA THR A 144 7.34 4.63 -6.79
C THR A 144 8.59 4.00 -7.40
N LYS A 145 9.32 3.17 -6.64
CA LYS A 145 10.50 2.47 -7.17
C LYS A 145 10.17 1.50 -8.30
N ALA A 146 9.04 0.80 -8.22
CA ALA A 146 8.59 -0.10 -9.28
C ALA A 146 8.29 0.68 -10.57
N ILE A 147 7.57 1.80 -10.45
CA ILE A 147 7.26 2.71 -11.57
C ILE A 147 8.56 3.28 -12.16
N GLU A 148 9.47 3.82 -11.34
CA GLU A 148 10.75 4.37 -11.79
C GLU A 148 11.58 3.33 -12.55
N LYS A 149 11.67 2.11 -12.01
CA LYS A 149 12.42 1.02 -12.65
C LYS A 149 11.81 0.65 -14.01
N LEU A 150 10.49 0.46 -14.08
CA LEU A 150 9.81 0.13 -15.34
C LEU A 150 9.93 1.24 -16.37
N SER A 151 9.80 2.51 -15.96
CA SER A 151 10.00 3.65 -16.86
C SER A 151 11.43 3.71 -17.40
N SER A 152 12.44 3.43 -16.56
CA SER A 152 13.84 3.40 -17.01
C SER A 152 14.18 2.23 -17.92
N GLU A 153 13.49 1.08 -17.79
CA GLU A 153 13.71 -0.10 -18.65
C GLU A 153 13.10 0.07 -20.05
N GLU A 154 12.05 0.89 -20.21
CA GLU A 154 11.42 1.15 -21.52
C GLU A 154 12.04 2.33 -22.29
N GLU A 155 12.90 3.14 -21.66
CA GLU A 155 13.63 4.23 -22.33
C GLU A 155 14.96 3.78 -22.99
N VAL A 156 15.37 2.52 -22.81
CA VAL A 156 16.60 1.90 -23.36
C VAL A 156 16.26 1.00 -24.55
#